data_AF-A0A1S3IJN1-F1
#
_entry.id   AF-A0A1S3IJN1-F1
#
_cell.length_a   1.000
_cell.length_b   1.000
_cell.length_c   1.000
_cell.angle_alpha   90.00
_cell.angle_beta   90.00
_cell.angle_gamma   90.00
#
_symmetry.space_group_name_H-M   'P 1'
#
loop_
_entity.id
_entity.type
_entity.pdbx_description
1 polymer ?
#
loop_
_entity_poly.entity_id
_entity_poly.type
_entity_poly.pdbx_seq_one_letter_code
_entity_poly.pdbx_strand_id
1 'polypeptide(L)'
;MADRQSKVAAMASSEVSKRATMSLTPEIAAIIQTRERKLAYEKNLEIHINRGSAYPPMNLEIHQRMRDRVAGKGMTADDRLLRKKWVDAQSLAPDEPRFVPAPRNILRRVYRYPMDVLYMPLSKLPVLRKCHTDVRSVLHGTLVAVAFINFAFYCYYFKTKSWDGLCKFVHMGAYPATFGENASAPKPKYITPEGSPLL
;
A
#
# COMPACT_ATOMS: atom_id res chain seq x y z
N MET A 1 7.36 37.67 52.69
CA MET A 1 7.24 36.36 51.99
C MET A 1 8.35 36.09 50.98
N ALA A 2 8.94 37.11 50.33
CA ALA A 2 10.03 36.95 49.36
C ALA A 2 11.31 36.27 49.90
N ASP A 3 11.70 36.52 51.17
CA ASP A 3 12.93 35.97 51.76
C ASP A 3 12.89 34.44 52.02
N ARG A 4 11.71 33.85 52.17
CA ARG A 4 11.60 32.39 52.29
C ARG A 4 11.78 31.70 50.95
N GLN A 5 11.28 32.29 49.87
CA GLN A 5 11.40 31.71 48.54
C GLN A 5 12.83 31.78 48.01
N SER A 6 13.59 32.85 48.30
CA SER A 6 15.01 32.94 47.96
C SER A 6 15.87 31.90 48.69
N LYS A 7 15.61 31.64 49.98
CA LYS A 7 16.30 30.60 50.75
C LYS A 7 15.99 29.18 50.27
N VAL A 8 14.73 28.90 49.95
CA VAL A 8 14.32 27.60 49.38
C VAL A 8 14.96 27.39 48.00
N ALA A 9 15.00 28.42 47.16
CA ALA A 9 15.67 28.36 45.86
C ALA A 9 17.19 28.15 45.99
N ALA A 10 17.84 28.80 46.96
CA ALA A 10 19.26 28.62 47.24
C ALA A 10 19.60 27.24 47.82
N MET A 11 18.73 26.67 48.67
CA MET A 11 18.90 25.30 49.15
C MET A 11 18.71 24.29 48.01
N ALA A 12 17.69 24.46 47.17
CA ALA A 12 17.44 23.60 46.01
C ALA A 12 18.60 23.64 45.00
N SER A 13 19.16 24.81 44.71
CA SER A 13 20.33 24.92 43.82
C SER A 13 21.58 24.27 44.41
N SER A 14 21.77 24.35 45.74
CA SER A 14 22.87 23.68 46.43
C SER A 14 22.73 22.15 46.42
N GLU A 15 21.51 21.61 46.53
CA GLU A 15 21.25 20.18 46.44
C GLU A 15 21.39 19.63 45.02
N VAL A 16 20.96 20.41 44.02
CA VAL A 16 21.19 20.10 42.60
C VAL A 16 22.70 20.10 42.29
N SER A 17 23.45 21.05 42.83
CA SER A 17 24.91 21.11 42.71
C SER A 17 25.59 19.92 43.41
N LYS A 18 25.15 19.54 44.62
CA LYS A 18 25.64 18.35 45.34
C LYS A 18 25.31 17.03 44.61
N ARG A 19 24.13 16.93 43.99
CA ARG A 19 23.77 15.79 43.12
C ARG A 19 24.60 15.76 41.83
N ALA A 20 24.93 16.92 41.27
CA ALA A 20 25.80 17.05 40.11
C ALA A 20 27.27 16.69 40.44
N THR A 21 27.79 17.10 41.59
CA THR A 21 29.16 16.74 42.02
C THR A 21 29.26 15.28 42.49
N MET A 22 28.18 14.70 43.04
CA MET A 22 28.09 13.25 43.29
C MET A 22 28.12 12.40 42.00
N SER A 23 27.94 13.00 40.82
CA SER A 23 27.93 12.26 39.57
C SER A 23 29.33 11.96 39.00
N LEU A 24 30.40 12.40 39.66
CA LEU A 24 31.78 12.34 39.12
C LEU A 24 32.84 12.00 40.18
N THR A 25 32.54 11.14 41.16
CA THR A 25 33.65 10.48 41.87
C THR A 25 34.30 9.45 40.92
N PRO A 26 35.64 9.32 40.91
CA PRO A 26 36.34 8.43 39.97
C PRO A 26 35.92 6.97 40.14
N GLU A 27 35.49 6.60 41.34
CA GLU A 27 34.96 5.27 41.66
C GLU A 27 33.64 4.97 40.95
N ILE A 28 32.69 5.92 40.95
CA ILE A 28 31.40 5.75 40.26
C ILE A 28 31.62 5.69 38.73
N ALA A 29 32.53 6.50 38.20
CA ALA A 29 32.90 6.43 36.79
C ALA A 29 33.51 5.06 36.40
N ALA A 30 34.37 4.48 37.24
CA ALA A 30 34.92 3.15 37.03
C ALA A 30 33.84 2.05 37.10
N ILE A 31 32.86 2.18 37.99
CA ILE A 31 31.70 1.29 38.08
C ILE A 31 30.82 1.39 36.83
N ILE A 32 30.60 2.60 36.31
CA ILE A 32 29.85 2.81 35.06
C ILE A 32 30.61 2.17 33.88
N GLN A 33 31.91 2.42 33.75
CA GLN A 33 32.73 1.82 32.69
C GLN A 33 32.75 0.29 32.74
N THR A 34 32.88 -0.30 33.94
CA THR A 34 32.85 -1.76 34.10
C THR A 34 31.47 -2.34 33.77
N ARG A 35 30.39 -1.65 34.14
CA ARG A 35 29.02 -2.04 33.79
C ARG A 35 28.74 -1.93 32.29
N GLU A 36 29.22 -0.87 31.64
CA GLU A 36 29.14 -0.70 30.19
C GLU A 36 29.92 -1.78 29.44
N ARG A 37 31.12 -2.13 29.92
CA ARG A 37 31.91 -3.26 29.38
C ARG A 37 31.17 -4.59 29.53
N LYS A 38 30.55 -4.82 30.69
CA LYS A 38 29.76 -6.03 30.94
C LYS A 38 28.52 -6.11 30.05
N LEU A 39 27.77 -5.02 29.92
CA LEU A 39 26.63 -4.90 29.00
C LEU A 39 27.04 -5.10 27.54
N ALA A 40 28.19 -4.55 27.13
CA ALA A 40 28.71 -4.75 25.79
C ALA A 40 29.10 -6.22 25.54
N TYR A 41 29.70 -6.88 26.52
CA TYR A 41 30.02 -8.31 26.47
C TYR A 41 28.76 -9.18 26.38
N GLU A 42 27.75 -8.90 27.21
CA GLU A 42 26.45 -9.60 27.19
C GLU A 42 25.73 -9.41 25.85
N LYS A 43 25.68 -8.19 25.30
CA LYS A 43 25.14 -7.94 23.96
C LYS A 43 25.91 -8.68 22.86
N ASN A 44 27.25 -8.80 22.97
CA ASN A 44 28.04 -9.59 22.03
C ASN A 44 27.74 -11.09 22.14
N LEU A 45 27.51 -11.59 23.35
CA LEU A 45 27.05 -12.96 23.59
C LEU A 45 25.66 -13.20 23.01
N GLU A 46 24.74 -12.24 23.15
CA GLU A 46 23.40 -12.29 22.58
C GLU A 46 23.40 -12.41 21.05
N ILE A 47 24.32 -11.70 20.38
CA ILE A 47 24.53 -11.80 18.93
C ILE A 47 24.91 -13.24 18.52
N HIS A 48 25.49 -14.02 19.44
CA HIS A 48 25.91 -15.40 19.23
C HIS A 48 24.97 -16.44 19.85
N ILE A 49 23.81 -16.05 20.39
CA ILE A 49 22.80 -17.01 20.87
C ILE A 49 22.28 -17.82 19.68
N ASN A 50 22.61 -19.12 19.67
CA ASN A 50 22.13 -20.09 18.69
C ASN A 50 20.60 -20.11 18.66
N ARG A 51 20.01 -19.70 17.53
CA ARG A 51 18.56 -19.79 17.24
C ARG A 51 18.16 -21.22 16.84
N GLY A 52 18.65 -22.21 17.58
CA GLY A 52 18.42 -23.64 17.29
C GLY A 52 19.32 -24.26 16.22
N SER A 53 20.24 -23.51 15.61
CA SER A 53 21.29 -24.08 14.76
C SER A 53 22.45 -24.62 15.60
N ALA A 54 23.06 -25.73 15.16
CA ALA A 54 24.27 -26.28 15.79
C ALA A 54 25.49 -25.35 15.70
N TYR A 55 25.46 -24.38 14.78
CA TYR A 55 26.55 -23.45 14.50
C TYR A 55 26.14 -21.99 14.80
N PRO A 56 27.10 -21.14 15.22
CA PRO A 56 26.83 -19.73 15.45
C PRO A 56 26.41 -19.01 14.16
N PRO A 57 25.61 -17.94 14.26
CA PRO A 57 25.21 -17.17 13.09
C PRO A 57 26.44 -16.62 12.35
N MET A 58 26.46 -16.80 11.04
CA MET A 58 27.51 -16.33 10.14
C MET A 58 26.97 -15.17 9.30
N ASN A 59 27.69 -14.04 9.25
CA ASN A 59 27.29 -12.90 8.41
C ASN A 59 27.90 -12.99 7.01
N LEU A 60 27.19 -12.50 6.00
CA LEU A 60 27.69 -12.41 4.63
C LEU A 60 28.76 -11.32 4.51
N GLU A 61 28.53 -10.18 5.18
CA GLU A 61 29.37 -9.00 5.12
C GLU A 61 30.59 -9.09 6.02
N ILE A 62 31.73 -8.67 5.48
CA ILE A 62 32.99 -8.57 6.21
C ILE A 62 33.01 -7.24 6.97
N HIS A 63 32.42 -7.20 8.17
CA HIS A 63 32.61 -6.05 9.05
C HIS A 63 34.08 -5.96 9.53
N GLN A 64 34.58 -4.76 9.84
CA GLN A 64 35.97 -4.53 10.28
C GLN A 64 36.38 -5.46 11.44
N ARG A 65 35.50 -5.69 12.42
CA ARG A 65 35.74 -6.62 13.55
C ARG A 65 35.79 -8.10 13.16
N MET A 66 35.30 -8.50 11.98
CA MET A 66 35.43 -9.88 11.48
C MET A 66 36.78 -10.14 10.82
N ARG A 67 37.48 -9.11 10.33
CA ARG A 67 38.88 -9.27 9.87
C ARG A 67 39.79 -9.68 11.02
N ASP A 68 39.54 -9.17 12.23
CA ASP A 68 40.31 -9.52 13.43
C ASP A 68 40.12 -11.01 13.81
N ARG A 69 38.99 -11.62 13.45
CA ARG A 69 38.74 -13.07 13.60
C ARG A 69 39.58 -13.91 12.63
N VAL A 70 39.92 -13.35 11.46
CA VAL A 70 40.77 -13.98 10.44
C VAL A 70 42.26 -13.71 10.72
N ALA A 71 42.59 -12.52 11.23
CA ALA A 71 43.96 -12.03 11.41
C ALA A 71 44.58 -12.27 12.80
N GLY A 72 43.80 -12.69 13.82
CA GLY A 72 44.26 -12.93 15.20
C GLY A 72 44.44 -14.41 15.59
N LYS A 73 43.93 -14.84 16.76
CA LYS A 73 43.92 -16.25 17.27
C LYS A 73 43.33 -17.29 16.29
N GLY A 74 42.81 -16.83 15.16
CA GLY A 74 42.60 -17.61 13.96
C GLY A 74 41.30 -18.40 13.98
N MET A 75 40.61 -18.35 12.86
CA MET A 75 39.57 -19.32 12.53
C MET A 75 40.22 -20.72 12.47
N THR A 76 39.70 -21.69 13.24
CA THR A 76 40.19 -23.07 13.19
C THR A 76 40.01 -23.65 11.77
N ALA A 77 40.72 -24.72 11.44
CA ALA A 77 40.57 -25.36 10.13
C ALA A 77 39.12 -25.79 9.87
N ASP A 78 38.44 -26.29 10.90
CA ASP A 78 37.04 -26.71 10.87
C ASP A 78 36.10 -25.54 10.62
N ASP A 79 36.33 -24.41 11.30
CA ASP A 79 35.56 -23.19 11.09
C ASP A 79 35.67 -22.71 9.64
N ARG A 80 36.86 -22.80 9.02
CA ARG A 80 37.07 -22.39 7.62
C ARG A 80 36.31 -23.27 6.65
N LEU A 81 36.30 -24.58 6.87
CA LEU A 81 35.53 -25.53 6.07
C LEU A 81 34.03 -25.26 6.19
N LEU A 82 33.55 -24.99 7.41
CA LEU A 82 32.16 -24.61 7.65
C LEU A 82 31.79 -23.33 6.91
N ARG A 83 32.67 -22.31 6.95
CA ARG A 83 32.45 -21.06 6.24
C ARG A 83 32.41 -21.24 4.74
N LYS A 84 33.30 -22.07 4.18
CA LYS A 84 33.30 -22.39 2.75
C LYS A 84 31.95 -23.01 2.35
N LYS A 85 31.50 -24.04 3.09
CA LYS A 85 30.19 -24.67 2.87
C LYS A 85 29.03 -23.67 2.97
N TRP A 86 29.09 -22.76 3.93
CA TRP A 86 28.06 -21.74 4.11
C TRP A 86 28.03 -20.73 2.96
N VAL A 87 29.19 -20.29 2.47
CA VAL A 87 29.30 -19.36 1.31
C VAL A 87 28.82 -20.06 0.04
N ASP A 88 29.22 -21.31 -0.17
CA ASP A 88 28.78 -22.10 -1.32
C ASP A 88 27.24 -22.26 -1.30
N ALA A 89 26.63 -22.43 -0.13
CA ALA A 89 25.18 -22.48 0.05
C ALA A 89 24.45 -21.16 -0.22
N GLN A 90 25.16 -20.03 -0.37
CA GLN A 90 24.57 -18.75 -0.80
C GLN A 90 24.54 -18.61 -2.32
N SER A 91 25.13 -19.53 -3.08
CA SER A 91 25.00 -19.54 -4.53
C SER A 91 23.58 -19.97 -4.93
N LEU A 92 22.91 -19.13 -5.73
CA LEU A 92 21.59 -19.45 -6.26
C LEU A 92 21.70 -20.45 -7.41
N ALA A 93 20.65 -21.24 -7.62
CA ALA A 93 20.56 -22.10 -8.80
C ALA A 93 20.46 -21.23 -10.08
N PRO A 94 20.94 -21.72 -11.25
CA PRO A 94 20.86 -20.97 -12.51
C PRO A 94 19.44 -20.57 -12.91
N ASP A 95 18.44 -21.34 -12.47
CA ASP A 95 17.02 -21.13 -12.77
C ASP A 95 16.32 -20.14 -11.81
N GLU A 96 17.04 -19.62 -10.82
CA GLU A 96 16.56 -18.63 -9.86
C GLU A 96 17.18 -17.26 -10.16
N PRO A 97 16.44 -16.13 -10.09
CA PRO A 97 15.06 -15.97 -9.64
C PRO A 97 14.01 -16.31 -10.72
N ARG A 98 13.06 -17.18 -10.37
CA ARG A 98 11.94 -17.52 -11.26
C ARG A 98 10.87 -16.42 -11.20
N PHE A 99 10.73 -15.65 -12.28
CA PHE A 99 9.67 -14.64 -12.38
C PHE A 99 8.29 -15.31 -12.53
N VAL A 100 7.58 -15.47 -11.43
CA VAL A 100 6.18 -15.90 -11.43
C VAL A 100 5.29 -14.66 -11.57
N PRO A 101 4.44 -14.57 -12.60
CA PRO A 101 3.51 -13.45 -12.71
C PRO A 101 2.58 -13.43 -11.50
N ALA A 102 2.41 -12.25 -10.90
CA ALA A 102 1.54 -12.08 -9.75
C ALA A 102 0.13 -12.65 -10.04
N PRO A 103 -0.44 -13.46 -9.13
CA PRO A 103 -1.75 -14.05 -9.34
C PRO A 103 -2.79 -12.94 -9.51
N ARG A 104 -3.46 -12.89 -10.67
CA ARG A 104 -4.55 -11.93 -10.90
C ARG A 104 -5.83 -12.39 -10.21
N ASN A 105 -6.60 -11.48 -9.63
CA ASN A 105 -7.93 -11.79 -9.09
C ASN A 105 -8.81 -12.51 -10.13
N ILE A 106 -9.55 -13.54 -9.72
CA ILE A 106 -10.37 -14.40 -10.60
C ILE A 106 -11.37 -13.56 -11.39
N LEU A 107 -12.08 -12.65 -10.73
CA LEU A 107 -13.03 -11.73 -11.37
C LEU A 107 -12.38 -10.91 -12.50
N ARG A 108 -11.14 -10.49 -12.27
CA ARG A 108 -10.36 -9.72 -13.25
C ARG A 108 -9.93 -10.56 -14.44
N ARG A 109 -9.83 -11.89 -14.29
CA ARG A 109 -9.60 -12.82 -15.41
C ARG A 109 -10.87 -13.01 -16.23
N VAL A 110 -11.99 -13.26 -15.56
CA VAL A 110 -13.29 -13.49 -16.22
C VAL A 110 -13.73 -12.26 -17.01
N TYR A 111 -13.71 -11.08 -16.40
CA TYR A 111 -14.05 -9.83 -17.08
C TYR A 111 -13.15 -9.53 -18.29
N ARG A 112 -11.87 -9.88 -18.18
CA ARG A 112 -10.87 -9.60 -19.21
C ARG A 112 -10.90 -10.62 -20.36
N TYR A 113 -11.35 -11.85 -20.08
CA TYR A 113 -11.36 -12.96 -21.03
C TYR A 113 -12.03 -12.65 -22.39
N PRO A 114 -13.27 -12.13 -22.47
CA PRO A 114 -13.89 -11.88 -23.77
C PRO A 114 -13.10 -10.86 -24.59
N MET A 115 -12.53 -9.85 -23.91
CA MET A 115 -11.67 -8.86 -24.57
C MET A 115 -10.36 -9.51 -25.03
N ASP A 116 -9.70 -10.32 -24.21
CA ASP A 116 -8.47 -11.04 -24.60
C ASP A 116 -8.69 -11.92 -25.84
N VAL A 117 -9.85 -12.60 -25.96
CA VAL A 117 -10.22 -13.39 -27.15
C VAL A 117 -10.36 -12.50 -28.39
N LEU A 118 -11.00 -11.34 -28.28
CA LEU A 118 -11.15 -10.39 -29.37
C LEU A 118 -9.80 -9.78 -29.83
N TYR A 119 -8.89 -9.49 -28.89
CA TYR A 119 -7.60 -8.88 -29.19
C TYR A 119 -6.51 -9.86 -29.62
N MET A 120 -6.60 -11.14 -29.26
CA MET A 120 -5.59 -12.12 -29.65
C MET A 120 -5.35 -12.22 -31.18
N PRO A 121 -6.37 -12.17 -32.06
CA PRO A 121 -6.12 -12.09 -33.50
C PRO A 121 -5.62 -10.71 -33.95
N LEU A 122 -6.15 -9.62 -33.37
CA LEU A 122 -5.78 -8.25 -33.72
C LEU A 122 -4.32 -7.92 -33.39
N SER A 123 -3.82 -8.44 -32.27
CA SER A 123 -2.42 -8.26 -31.82
C SER A 123 -1.39 -8.94 -32.73
N LYS A 124 -1.81 -9.91 -33.55
CA LYS A 124 -0.95 -10.58 -34.53
C LYS A 124 -0.72 -9.76 -35.80
N LEU A 125 -1.50 -8.69 -36.01
CA LEU A 125 -1.31 -7.79 -37.14
C LEU A 125 -0.07 -6.90 -36.89
N PRO A 126 0.89 -6.83 -37.83
CA PRO A 126 2.17 -6.15 -37.63
C PRO A 126 2.02 -4.65 -37.38
N VAL A 127 1.02 -4.02 -37.99
CA VAL A 127 0.73 -2.58 -37.85
C VAL A 127 0.18 -2.25 -36.46
N LEU A 128 -0.65 -3.13 -35.88
CA LEU A 128 -1.28 -2.90 -34.58
C LEU A 128 -0.38 -3.22 -33.39
N ARG A 129 0.76 -3.88 -33.61
CA ARG A 129 1.67 -4.30 -32.53
C ARG A 129 2.24 -3.12 -31.73
N LYS A 130 2.47 -1.97 -32.36
CA LYS A 130 3.00 -0.76 -31.70
C LYS A 130 1.96 0.00 -30.86
N CYS A 131 0.68 -0.07 -31.25
CA CYS A 131 -0.42 0.69 -30.62
C CYS A 131 -1.41 -0.23 -29.88
N HIS A 132 -1.03 -1.47 -29.59
CA HIS A 132 -1.93 -2.49 -29.06
C HIS A 132 -2.59 -2.07 -27.72
N THR A 133 -1.86 -1.39 -26.85
CA THR A 133 -2.38 -0.89 -25.56
C THR A 133 -3.44 0.20 -25.73
N ASP A 134 -3.23 1.08 -26.71
CA ASP A 134 -4.09 2.25 -26.94
C ASP A 134 -5.36 1.80 -27.65
N VAL A 135 -5.23 0.96 -28.68
CA VAL A 135 -6.36 0.32 -29.39
C VAL A 135 -7.23 -0.47 -28.42
N ARG A 136 -6.61 -1.18 -27.46
CA ARG A 136 -7.33 -1.91 -26.44
C ARG A 136 -8.16 -1.00 -25.53
N SER A 137 -7.57 0.09 -25.07
CA SER A 137 -8.23 1.00 -24.13
C SER A 137 -9.36 1.77 -24.81
N VAL A 138 -9.12 2.24 -26.05
CA VAL A 138 -10.13 2.95 -26.85
C VAL A 138 -11.30 2.04 -27.20
N LEU A 139 -11.05 0.86 -27.77
CA LEU A 139 -12.14 -0.04 -28.18
C LEU A 139 -12.96 -0.54 -26.98
N HIS A 140 -12.32 -0.81 -25.84
CA HIS A 140 -13.05 -1.17 -24.63
C HIS A 140 -13.91 0.00 -24.11
N GLY A 141 -13.34 1.20 -24.06
CA GLY A 141 -14.06 2.41 -23.65
C GLY A 141 -15.25 2.71 -24.56
N THR A 142 -15.09 2.60 -25.88
CA THR A 142 -16.18 2.83 -26.83
C THR A 142 -17.27 1.77 -26.72
N LEU A 143 -16.93 0.48 -26.57
CA LEU A 143 -17.92 -0.58 -26.38
C LEU A 143 -18.75 -0.38 -25.11
N VAL A 144 -18.10 -0.05 -23.99
CA VAL A 144 -18.81 0.22 -22.73
C VAL A 144 -19.69 1.47 -22.85
N ALA A 145 -19.18 2.54 -23.47
CA ALA A 145 -19.96 3.76 -23.68
C ALA A 145 -21.19 3.51 -24.57
N VAL A 146 -21.03 2.78 -25.68
CA VAL A 146 -22.14 2.42 -26.58
C VAL A 146 -23.16 1.54 -25.86
N ALA A 147 -22.72 0.54 -25.10
CA ALA A 147 -23.61 -0.31 -24.32
C ALA A 147 -24.39 0.48 -23.27
N PHE A 148 -23.73 1.41 -22.57
CA PHE A 148 -24.36 2.27 -21.58
C PHE A 148 -25.38 3.23 -22.21
N ILE A 149 -25.03 3.86 -23.34
CA ILE A 149 -25.94 4.75 -24.08
C ILE A 149 -27.17 3.98 -24.57
N ASN A 150 -26.98 2.79 -25.16
CA ASN A 150 -28.09 1.95 -25.60
C ASN A 150 -28.96 1.49 -24.43
N PHE A 151 -28.36 1.13 -23.30
CA PHE A 151 -29.09 0.75 -22.09
C PHE A 151 -29.90 1.92 -21.53
N ALA A 152 -29.30 3.11 -21.44
CA ALA A 152 -29.97 4.32 -21.00
C ALA A 152 -31.11 4.70 -21.96
N PHE A 153 -30.88 4.62 -23.27
CA PHE A 153 -31.90 4.83 -24.29
C PHE A 153 -33.03 3.81 -24.18
N TYR A 154 -32.70 2.53 -23.97
CA TYR A 154 -33.68 1.47 -23.77
C TYR A 154 -34.55 1.73 -22.52
N CYS A 155 -33.93 2.05 -21.38
CA CYS A 155 -34.65 2.44 -20.17
C CYS A 155 -35.48 3.72 -20.37
N TYR A 156 -35.04 4.66 -21.21
CA TYR A 156 -35.75 5.90 -21.49
C TYR A 156 -36.97 5.68 -22.41
N TYR A 157 -36.80 4.89 -23.47
CA TYR A 157 -37.79 4.70 -24.54
C TYR A 157 -38.84 3.65 -24.16
N PHE A 158 -38.41 2.49 -23.65
CA PHE A 158 -39.29 1.37 -23.31
C PHE A 158 -39.83 1.41 -21.87
N LYS A 159 -40.13 2.62 -21.37
CA LYS A 159 -40.73 2.81 -20.04
C LYS A 159 -42.02 2.00 -19.91
N THR A 160 -42.05 1.03 -19.01
CA THR A 160 -43.31 0.54 -18.47
C THR A 160 -43.85 1.63 -17.53
N LYS A 161 -45.03 2.19 -17.83
CA LYS A 161 -45.71 3.16 -16.94
C LYS A 161 -46.24 2.52 -15.64
N SER A 162 -45.95 1.24 -15.41
CA SER A 162 -46.25 0.51 -14.18
C SER A 162 -45.08 0.58 -13.20
N TRP A 163 -45.41 0.59 -11.91
CA TRP A 163 -44.46 0.61 -10.79
C TRP A 163 -43.60 -0.68 -10.68
N ASP A 164 -43.98 -1.74 -11.39
CA ASP A 164 -43.35 -3.07 -11.34
C ASP A 164 -42.10 -3.21 -12.25
N GLY A 165 -41.73 -2.18 -13.00
CA GLY A 165 -40.60 -2.22 -13.95
C GLY A 165 -39.19 -2.09 -13.32
N LEU A 166 -38.18 -2.62 -14.02
CA LEU A 166 -36.77 -2.65 -13.58
C LEU A 166 -36.07 -1.27 -13.64
N CYS A 167 -36.43 -0.39 -14.59
CA CYS A 167 -35.84 0.95 -14.74
C CYS A 167 -36.75 2.03 -14.10
N LYS A 168 -36.46 2.42 -12.85
CA LYS A 168 -37.26 3.38 -12.06
C LYS A 168 -36.78 4.84 -12.19
N PHE A 169 -36.71 5.37 -13.40
CA PHE A 169 -36.39 6.80 -13.60
C PHE A 169 -37.67 7.62 -13.79
N VAL A 170 -38.10 8.31 -12.73
CA VAL A 170 -39.20 9.30 -12.82
C VAL A 170 -38.64 10.58 -13.42
N HIS A 171 -38.96 10.84 -14.68
CA HIS A 171 -38.69 12.15 -15.27
C HIS A 171 -39.74 13.15 -14.77
N MET A 172 -39.42 13.85 -13.70
CA MET A 172 -40.06 15.12 -13.38
C MET A 172 -39.50 16.16 -14.36
N GLY A 173 -39.98 16.14 -15.60
CA GLY A 173 -39.63 17.18 -16.56
C GLY A 173 -40.16 18.50 -16.03
N ALA A 174 -39.28 19.48 -15.81
CA ALA A 174 -39.72 20.85 -15.58
C ALA A 174 -40.50 21.30 -16.82
N TYR A 175 -41.65 21.94 -16.62
CA TYR A 175 -42.36 22.57 -17.71
C TYR A 175 -41.42 23.58 -18.39
N PRO A 176 -41.39 23.63 -19.74
CA PRO A 176 -40.56 24.61 -20.43
C PRO A 176 -40.98 26.01 -19.98
N ALA A 177 -40.00 26.86 -19.69
CA ALA A 177 -40.27 28.26 -19.37
C ALA A 177 -40.84 28.95 -20.61
N THR A 178 -42.15 29.20 -20.61
CA THR A 178 -42.82 29.94 -21.68
C THR A 178 -42.66 31.44 -21.41
N PHE A 179 -42.06 32.17 -22.35
CA PHE A 179 -41.98 33.63 -22.30
C PHE A 179 -42.79 34.23 -23.48
N GLY A 180 -43.75 35.12 -23.18
CA GLY A 180 -44.45 35.95 -24.18
C GLY A 180 -45.74 35.38 -24.79
N GLU A 181 -46.14 35.97 -25.93
CA GLU A 181 -47.44 35.81 -26.62
C GLU A 181 -47.65 34.42 -27.28
N ASN A 182 -46.57 33.67 -27.49
CA ASN A 182 -46.61 32.29 -28.02
C ASN A 182 -46.69 31.21 -26.92
N ALA A 183 -46.98 31.59 -25.67
CA ALA A 183 -47.15 30.67 -24.56
C ALA A 183 -48.47 29.89 -24.71
N SER A 184 -48.46 28.78 -25.45
CA SER A 184 -49.59 27.84 -25.42
C SER A 184 -49.59 27.12 -24.08
N ALA A 185 -50.68 27.22 -23.31
CA ALA A 185 -50.85 26.40 -22.11
C ALA A 185 -50.69 24.90 -22.47
N PRO A 186 -50.06 24.09 -21.60
CA PRO A 186 -49.96 22.65 -21.84
C PRO A 186 -51.39 22.09 -21.95
N LYS A 187 -51.71 21.42 -23.07
CA LYS A 187 -53.03 20.81 -23.25
C LYS A 187 -53.28 19.81 -22.11
N PRO A 188 -54.44 19.86 -21.42
CA PRO A 188 -54.76 18.91 -20.38
C PRO A 188 -54.74 17.49 -20.95
N LYS A 189 -54.06 16.57 -20.27
CA LYS A 189 -53.92 15.17 -20.75
C LYS A 189 -55.24 14.41 -20.76
N TYR A 190 -56.21 14.85 -19.97
CA TYR A 190 -57.52 14.23 -19.83
C TYR A 190 -58.61 15.29 -19.94
N ILE A 191 -59.56 15.05 -20.83
CA ILE A 191 -60.70 15.90 -21.11
C ILE A 191 -61.94 15.05 -20.78
N THR A 192 -62.89 15.59 -20.03
CA THR A 192 -64.19 14.92 -19.84
C THR A 192 -64.92 14.80 -21.19
N PRO A 193 -65.89 13.87 -21.35
CA PRO A 193 -66.73 13.85 -22.54
C PRO A 193 -67.48 15.17 -22.81
N GLU A 194 -67.60 16.04 -21.81
CA GLU A 194 -68.20 17.38 -21.92
C GLU A 194 -67.17 18.49 -22.22
N GLY A 195 -65.89 18.18 -22.41
CA GLY A 195 -64.87 19.14 -22.85
C GLY A 195 -64.16 19.91 -21.74
N SER A 196 -64.46 19.65 -20.47
CA SER A 196 -63.80 20.32 -19.33
C SER A 196 -62.50 19.61 -18.90
N PRO A 197 -61.44 20.35 -18.52
CA PRO A 197 -60.21 19.76 -18.03
C PRO A 197 -60.43 19.13 -16.65
N LEU A 198 -60.02 17.86 -16.48
CA LEU A 198 -59.94 17.23 -15.17
C LEU A 198 -58.65 17.72 -14.48
N LEU A 199 -58.81 18.34 -13.30
CA LEU A 199 -57.71 18.75 -12.42
C LEU A 199 -56.89 17.54 -11.95
#